data_AF-A0A7S3XV10-F1
#
_entry.id   AF-A0A7S3XV10-F1
#
_cell.length_a   1.000
_cell.length_b   1.000
_cell.length_c   1.000
_cell.angle_alpha   90.00
_cell.angle_beta   90.00
_cell.angle_gamma   90.00
#
_symmetry.space_group_name_H-M   'P 1'
#
loop_
_entity.id
_entity.type
_entity.pdbx_description
1 polymer ?
#
loop_
_entity_poly.entity_id
_entity_poly.type
_entity_poly.pdbx_seq_one_letter_code
_entity_poly.pdbx_strand_id
1 'polypeptide(L)'
;WGKALEPMMLNGVAVWGKALERKTVVKQLRSVQRKAALAMTGCFKTTKTEVALALAGLTPVDLVAKELVVLQYSHGTLRGRMEELRDGCAWSPHLAFVRQLMLEAGVELGGSFERRLVDWELPYPPERKSLDITLGRKEEWAEELIQPRPGVGVVYTDGSKKESGVGAAFVALDPEGQNVGHGLCKLPDYRSS
;
A
#
# COMPACT_ATOMS: atom_id res chain seq x y z
N TRP A 1 -16.52 14.83 9.38
CA TRP A 1 -16.05 14.57 10.75
C TRP A 1 -15.03 13.42 10.83
N GLY A 2 -15.32 12.20 10.32
CA GLY A 2 -14.39 11.05 10.38
C GLY A 2 -12.96 11.34 9.88
N LYS A 3 -12.80 11.86 8.66
CA LYS A 3 -11.48 12.15 8.06
C LYS A 3 -10.67 13.28 8.72
N ALA A 4 -11.26 14.08 9.61
CA ALA A 4 -10.59 15.24 10.22
C ALA A 4 -10.07 14.94 11.64
N LEU A 5 -10.73 14.02 12.36
CA LEU A 5 -10.32 13.64 13.71
C LEU A 5 -9.06 12.75 13.68
N GLU A 6 -8.95 11.88 12.67
CA GLU A 6 -7.85 10.94 12.48
C GLU A 6 -6.50 11.63 12.28
N PRO A 7 -6.31 12.63 11.40
CA PRO A 7 -5.03 13.33 11.25
C PRO A 7 -4.55 14.02 12.52
N MET A 8 -5.46 14.60 13.32
CA MET A 8 -5.09 15.29 14.56
C MET A 8 -4.69 14.32 15.67
N MET A 9 -5.42 13.22 15.82
CA MET A 9 -5.16 12.22 16.87
C MET A 9 -4.03 11.26 16.51
N LEU A 10 -3.84 10.98 15.22
CA LEU A 10 -2.91 9.98 14.70
C LEU A 10 -1.63 10.58 14.11
N ASN A 11 -1.41 11.89 14.31
CA ASN A 11 -0.15 12.51 13.93
C ASN A 11 1.02 11.84 14.67
N GLY A 12 2.06 11.48 13.94
CA GLY A 12 3.23 10.80 14.49
C GLY A 12 2.96 9.37 14.97
N VAL A 13 1.85 8.72 14.58
CA VAL A 13 1.52 7.34 14.98
C VAL A 13 2.63 6.34 14.64
N ALA A 14 3.39 6.60 13.57
CA ALA A 14 4.64 5.89 13.26
C ALA A 14 5.60 5.76 14.46
N VAL A 15 5.69 6.78 15.31
CA VAL A 15 6.67 6.85 16.40
C VAL A 15 6.09 6.27 17.69
N TRP A 16 4.87 6.69 18.05
CA TRP A 16 4.24 6.28 19.29
C TRP A 16 3.35 5.05 19.16
N GLY A 17 3.17 4.48 17.97
CA GLY A 17 2.21 3.40 17.68
C GLY A 17 2.34 2.18 18.59
N LYS A 18 3.55 1.88 19.08
CA LYS A 18 3.78 0.85 20.11
C LYS A 18 2.92 1.06 21.37
N ALA A 19 2.65 2.31 21.74
CA ALA A 19 1.82 2.64 22.89
C ALA A 19 0.38 2.11 22.78
N LEU A 20 -0.08 1.72 21.58
CA LEU A 20 -1.38 1.07 21.36
C LEU A 20 -1.49 -0.30 22.07
N GLU A 21 -0.38 -0.96 22.40
CA GLU A 21 -0.39 -2.18 23.24
C GLU A 21 -0.93 -1.91 24.65
N ARG A 22 -0.87 -0.65 25.11
CA ARG A 22 -1.36 -0.24 26.42
C ARG A 22 -2.85 0.05 26.35
N LYS A 23 -3.66 -0.79 27.00
CA LYS A 23 -5.13 -0.63 27.09
C LYS A 23 -5.56 0.76 27.56
N THR A 24 -4.78 1.44 28.42
CA THR A 24 -5.08 2.80 28.88
C THR A 24 -5.04 3.83 27.75
N VAL A 25 -4.06 3.74 26.84
CA VAL A 25 -3.93 4.63 25.69
C VAL A 25 -5.10 4.42 24.73
N VAL A 26 -5.42 3.16 24.43
CA VAL A 26 -6.58 2.81 23.58
C VAL A 26 -7.89 3.33 24.18
N LYS A 27 -8.08 3.22 25.50
CA LYS A 27 -9.27 3.76 26.19
C LYS A 27 -9.36 5.28 26.06
N GLN A 28 -8.24 6.00 26.18
CA GLN A 28 -8.20 7.46 26.01
C GLN A 28 -8.57 7.86 24.58
N LEU A 29 -7.97 7.22 23.57
CA LEU A 29 -8.28 7.48 22.17
C LEU A 29 -9.76 7.18 21.86
N ARG A 30 -10.28 6.03 22.31
CA ARG A 30 -11.69 5.67 22.15
C ARG A 30 -12.65 6.61 22.88
N SER A 31 -12.24 7.23 23.98
CA SER A 31 -13.06 8.24 24.68
C SER A 31 -13.26 9.50 23.83
N VAL A 32 -12.20 9.98 23.16
CA VAL A 32 -12.29 11.12 22.23
C VAL A 32 -13.14 10.74 21.02
N GLN A 33 -12.86 9.58 20.42
CA GLN A 33 -13.61 9.07 19.26
C GLN A 33 -15.10 8.90 19.58
N ARG A 34 -15.43 8.39 20.77
CA ARG A 34 -16.81 8.24 21.25
C ARG A 34 -17.55 9.57 21.28
N LYS A 35 -16.93 10.64 21.77
CA LYS A 35 -17.57 11.96 21.84
C LYS A 35 -17.95 12.45 20.43
N ALA A 36 -17.06 12.26 19.46
CA ALA A 36 -17.34 12.58 18.06
C ALA A 36 -18.48 11.70 17.51
N ALA A 37 -18.45 10.40 17.76
CA ALA A 37 -19.48 9.47 17.30
C ALA A 37 -20.87 9.81 17.86
N LEU A 38 -20.99 10.09 19.16
CA LEU A 38 -22.25 10.52 19.79
C LEU A 38 -22.76 11.86 19.22
N ALA A 39 -21.86 12.80 18.94
CA ALA A 39 -22.23 14.07 18.32
C ALA A 39 -22.72 13.89 16.87
N MET A 40 -22.16 12.93 16.14
CA MET A 40 -22.58 12.61 14.77
C MET A 40 -23.91 11.87 14.71
N THR A 41 -24.17 10.95 15.63
CA THR A 41 -25.34 10.06 15.57
C THR A 41 -26.51 10.51 16.44
N GLY A 42 -26.28 11.39 17.42
CA GLY A 42 -27.31 11.80 18.39
C GLY A 42 -27.74 10.68 19.34
N CYS A 43 -27.01 9.57 19.42
CA CYS A 43 -27.34 8.45 20.30
C CYS A 43 -27.32 8.84 21.79
N PHE A 44 -28.00 8.04 22.62
CA PHE A 44 -27.95 8.22 24.07
C PHE A 44 -26.52 8.17 24.62
N LYS A 45 -26.27 8.96 25.66
CA LYS A 45 -24.96 8.99 26.35
C LYS A 45 -24.53 7.62 26.91
N THR A 46 -25.48 6.72 27.14
CA THR A 46 -25.28 5.35 27.65
C THR A 46 -25.04 4.30 26.55
N THR A 47 -25.26 4.64 25.27
CA THR A 47 -25.07 3.71 24.13
C THR A 47 -23.63 3.18 24.12
N LYS A 48 -23.41 1.86 23.97
CA LYS A 48 -22.05 1.28 23.92
C LYS A 48 -21.19 1.93 22.82
N THR A 49 -19.89 2.08 23.06
CA THR A 49 -18.99 2.77 22.11
C THR A 49 -18.95 2.11 20.74
N GLU A 50 -18.88 0.78 20.68
CA GLU A 50 -18.87 0.04 19.41
C GLU A 50 -20.14 0.29 18.59
N VAL A 51 -21.30 0.36 19.25
CA VAL A 51 -22.58 0.67 18.60
C VAL A 51 -22.59 2.11 18.09
N ALA A 52 -22.13 3.07 18.90
CA ALA A 52 -22.05 4.46 18.48
C ALA A 52 -21.10 4.65 17.28
N LEU A 53 -19.97 3.94 17.26
CA LEU A 53 -19.02 3.95 16.14
C LEU A 53 -19.62 3.31 14.88
N ALA A 54 -20.27 2.15 15.00
CA ALA A 54 -20.91 1.48 13.88
C ALA A 54 -22.00 2.35 13.25
N LEU A 55 -22.86 2.98 14.06
CA LEU A 55 -23.89 3.92 13.58
C LEU A 55 -23.28 5.19 12.95
N ALA A 56 -22.12 5.63 13.43
CA ALA A 56 -21.39 6.76 12.87
C ALA A 56 -20.60 6.40 11.60
N GLY A 57 -20.52 5.12 11.22
CA GLY A 57 -19.66 4.63 10.14
C GLY A 57 -18.17 4.82 10.41
N LEU A 58 -17.74 4.76 11.68
CA LEU A 58 -16.36 4.98 12.10
C LEU A 58 -15.67 3.67 12.50
N THR A 59 -14.51 3.39 11.91
CA THR A 59 -13.63 2.30 12.33
C THR A 59 -13.01 2.60 13.69
N PRO A 60 -12.87 1.64 14.63
CA PRO A 60 -12.17 1.87 15.88
C PRO A 60 -10.78 2.48 15.68
N VAL A 61 -10.49 3.58 16.38
CA VAL A 61 -9.28 4.40 16.18
C VAL A 61 -7.98 3.61 16.37
N ASP A 62 -7.96 2.61 17.23
CA ASP A 62 -6.81 1.74 17.42
C ASP A 62 -6.49 0.87 16.19
N LEU A 63 -7.50 0.46 15.43
CA LEU A 63 -7.31 -0.27 14.17
C LEU A 63 -6.78 0.65 13.07
N VAL A 64 -7.38 1.84 12.95
CA VAL A 64 -6.91 2.87 11.99
C VAL A 64 -5.46 3.26 12.30
N ALA A 65 -5.10 3.41 13.58
CA ALA A 65 -3.74 3.75 13.98
C ALA A 65 -2.72 2.68 13.57
N LYS A 66 -3.07 1.40 13.73
CA LYS A 66 -2.27 0.26 13.27
C LYS A 66 -2.12 0.26 11.74
N GLU A 67 -3.23 0.43 11.02
CA GLU A 67 -3.23 0.51 9.56
C GLU A 67 -2.31 1.64 9.06
N LEU A 68 -2.36 2.82 9.68
CA LEU A 68 -1.48 3.93 9.33
C LEU A 68 0.00 3.62 9.54
N VAL A 69 0.37 2.88 10.59
CA VAL A 69 1.76 2.42 10.78
C VAL A 69 2.16 1.50 9.63
N VAL A 70 1.30 0.55 9.24
CA VAL A 70 1.56 -0.35 8.10
C VAL A 70 1.74 0.46 6.81
N LEU A 71 0.86 1.42 6.55
CA LEU A 71 0.93 2.27 5.36
C LEU A 71 2.19 3.14 5.32
N GLN A 72 2.59 3.72 6.46
CA GLN A 72 3.78 4.59 6.52
C GLN A 72 5.08 3.86 6.20
N TYR A 73 5.18 2.60 6.60
CA TYR A 73 6.34 1.77 6.31
C TYR A 73 6.24 1.06 4.95
N SER A 74 5.04 0.75 4.44
CA SER A 74 4.90 0.09 3.14
C SER A 74 5.01 1.07 1.96
N HIS A 75 4.38 2.24 2.11
CA HIS A 75 4.18 3.20 1.02
C HIS A 75 4.53 4.65 1.39
N GLY A 76 4.76 4.94 2.67
CA GLY A 76 4.99 6.28 3.17
C GLY A 76 6.46 6.63 3.37
N THR A 77 6.67 7.62 4.25
CA THR A 77 7.98 8.22 4.54
C THR A 77 8.94 7.27 5.26
N LEU A 78 8.45 6.16 5.83
CA LEU A 78 9.27 5.20 6.58
C LEU A 78 9.65 3.96 5.76
N ARG A 79 9.31 3.92 4.46
CA ARG A 79 9.64 2.80 3.59
C ARG A 79 11.14 2.47 3.53
N GLY A 80 12.00 3.49 3.56
CA GLY A 80 13.45 3.28 3.62
C GLY A 80 13.93 2.53 4.86
N ARG A 81 13.11 2.47 5.92
CA ARG A 81 13.41 1.73 7.16
C ARG A 81 12.88 0.29 7.14
N MET A 82 12.26 -0.17 6.06
CA MET A 82 11.79 -1.56 5.95
C MET A 82 12.94 -2.57 6.08
N GLU A 83 14.15 -2.22 5.65
CA GLU A 83 15.34 -3.06 5.81
C GLU A 83 15.62 -3.37 7.30
N GLU A 84 15.35 -2.43 8.21
CA GLU A 84 15.52 -2.62 9.65
C GLU A 84 14.55 -3.66 10.24
N LEU A 85 13.48 -4.00 9.51
CA LEU A 85 12.46 -4.97 9.91
C LEU A 85 12.77 -6.40 9.45
N ARG A 86 13.80 -6.58 8.61
CA ARG A 86 14.19 -7.90 8.08
C ARG A 86 14.60 -8.85 9.20
N ASP A 87 15.39 -8.36 10.15
CA ASP A 87 15.84 -9.12 11.31
C ASP A 87 14.80 -9.15 12.43
N GLY A 88 15.05 -9.89 13.51
CA GLY A 88 14.11 -10.03 14.64
C GLY A 88 13.85 -8.75 15.45
N CYS A 89 14.53 -7.64 15.17
CA CYS A 89 14.39 -6.33 15.83
C CYS A 89 14.42 -6.34 17.38
N ALA A 90 14.98 -7.36 18.03
CA ALA A 90 14.93 -7.49 19.50
C ALA A 90 15.57 -6.31 20.26
N TRP A 91 16.50 -5.60 19.60
CA TRP A 91 17.18 -4.41 20.12
C TRP A 91 16.29 -3.16 20.18
N SER A 92 15.20 -3.10 19.40
CA SER A 92 14.25 -2.00 19.39
C SER A 92 12.84 -2.53 19.56
N PRO A 93 12.26 -2.39 20.75
CA PRO A 93 10.93 -2.96 20.97
C PRO A 93 9.83 -2.13 20.28
N HIS A 94 10.16 -0.97 19.70
CA HIS A 94 9.29 -0.28 18.74
C HIS A 94 9.30 -0.98 17.37
N LEU A 95 10.48 -1.28 16.82
CA LEU A 95 10.58 -1.97 15.54
C LEU A 95 10.08 -3.42 15.63
N ALA A 96 10.26 -4.10 16.77
CA ALA A 96 9.65 -5.39 17.00
C ALA A 96 8.11 -5.34 16.92
N PHE A 97 7.49 -4.29 17.48
CA PHE A 97 6.05 -4.04 17.34
C PHE A 97 5.66 -3.78 15.87
N VAL A 98 6.39 -2.93 15.15
CA VAL A 98 6.10 -2.63 13.74
C VAL A 98 6.24 -3.89 12.88
N ARG A 99 7.30 -4.67 13.10
CA ARG A 99 7.54 -5.94 12.41
C ARG A 99 6.39 -6.92 12.62
N GLN A 100 5.96 -7.09 13.87
CA GLN A 100 4.83 -7.95 14.20
C GLN A 100 3.56 -7.49 13.47
N LEU A 101 3.31 -6.18 13.49
CA LEU A 101 2.17 -5.56 12.82
C LEU A 101 2.17 -5.80 11.30
N MET A 102 3.34 -5.70 10.67
CA MET A 102 3.52 -5.98 9.24
C MET A 102 3.19 -7.43 8.89
N LEU A 103 3.68 -8.37 9.69
CA LEU A 103 3.41 -9.79 9.49
C LEU A 103 1.93 -10.12 9.70
N GLU A 104 1.29 -9.53 10.71
CA GLU A 104 -0.15 -9.64 10.94
C GLU A 104 -0.97 -9.08 9.77
N ALA A 105 -0.46 -8.05 9.09
CA ALA A 105 -1.05 -7.48 7.88
C ALA A 105 -0.74 -8.27 6.60
N GLY A 106 0.03 -9.36 6.68
CA GLY A 106 0.42 -10.18 5.54
C GLY A 106 1.52 -9.58 4.66
N VAL A 107 2.28 -8.62 5.17
CA VAL A 107 3.39 -7.99 4.43
C VAL A 107 4.62 -8.90 4.50
N GLU A 108 5.12 -9.33 3.35
CA GLU A 108 6.37 -10.09 3.26
C GLU A 108 7.58 -9.18 3.49
N LEU A 109 8.38 -9.46 4.52
CA LEU A 109 9.56 -8.66 4.88
C LEU A 109 10.86 -9.15 4.19
N GLY A 110 10.80 -10.30 3.50
CA GLY A 110 11.95 -10.90 2.81
C GLY A 110 12.17 -10.38 1.39
N GLY A 111 11.13 -9.77 0.78
CA GLY A 111 11.18 -9.30 -0.60
C GLY A 111 12.15 -8.15 -0.82
N SER A 112 12.84 -8.17 -1.96
CA SER A 112 13.47 -6.98 -2.53
C SER A 112 12.35 -6.09 -3.08
N PHE A 113 11.79 -5.22 -2.24
CA PHE A 113 10.97 -4.15 -2.77
C PHE A 113 11.90 -3.23 -3.56
N GLU A 114 11.77 -3.20 -4.89
CA GLU A 114 12.43 -2.16 -5.68
C GLU A 114 12.05 -0.80 -5.11
N ARG A 115 13.03 -0.15 -4.50
CA ARG A 115 12.88 1.21 -3.98
C ARG A 115 12.41 2.07 -5.14
N ARG A 116 11.28 2.76 -4.97
CA ARG A 116 10.94 3.86 -5.88
C ARG A 116 12.00 4.93 -5.63
N LEU A 117 12.93 5.09 -6.56
CA LEU A 117 13.86 6.21 -6.54
C LEU A 117 13.02 7.49 -6.67
N VAL A 118 13.26 8.43 -5.76
CA VAL A 118 12.70 9.77 -5.87
C VAL A 118 13.40 10.50 -7.03
N ASP A 119 12.74 11.45 -7.66
CA ASP A 119 13.18 12.04 -8.93
C ASP A 119 14.63 12.58 -8.91
N TRP A 120 15.12 13.02 -7.74
CA TRP A 120 16.49 13.52 -7.55
C TRP A 120 17.55 12.44 -7.30
N GLU A 121 17.14 11.19 -7.04
CA GLU A 121 18.03 10.03 -6.95
C GLU A 121 18.10 9.25 -8.26
N LEU A 122 17.24 9.57 -9.23
CA LEU A 122 17.39 9.07 -10.58
C LEU A 122 18.68 9.63 -11.17
N PRO A 123 19.53 8.81 -11.80
CA PRO A 123 20.68 9.33 -12.54
C PRO A 123 20.17 10.33 -13.58
N TYR A 124 20.58 11.59 -13.45
CA TYR A 124 20.25 12.66 -14.38
C TYR A 124 21.46 12.96 -15.28
N PRO A 125 21.27 13.09 -16.61
CA PRO A 125 20.02 12.84 -17.33
C PRO A 125 19.65 11.35 -17.28
N PRO A 126 18.34 11.00 -17.30
CA PRO A 126 17.94 9.60 -17.39
C PRO A 126 18.63 9.00 -18.60
N GLU A 127 19.44 7.96 -18.39
CA GLU A 127 20.09 7.25 -19.48
C GLU A 127 18.99 6.69 -20.37
N ARG A 128 18.75 7.36 -21.50
CA ARG A 128 17.76 6.93 -22.48
C ARG A 128 18.34 5.73 -23.20
N LYS A 129 18.06 4.54 -22.67
CA LYS A 129 18.27 3.30 -23.42
C LYS A 129 17.22 3.26 -24.53
N SER A 130 17.67 3.42 -25.77
CA SER A 130 16.85 3.14 -26.93
C SER A 130 16.52 1.66 -26.93
N LEU A 131 15.28 1.33 -26.62
CA LEU A 131 14.76 -0.01 -26.82
C LEU A 131 14.42 -0.13 -28.30
N ASP A 132 14.90 -1.20 -28.93
CA ASP A 132 14.49 -1.54 -30.28
C ASP A 132 13.13 -2.22 -30.20
N ILE A 133 12.07 -1.40 -30.29
CA ILE A 133 10.69 -1.86 -30.15
C ILE A 133 10.19 -2.30 -31.52
N THR A 134 10.10 -3.60 -31.73
CA THR A 134 9.36 -4.14 -32.88
C THR A 134 7.89 -4.30 -32.50
N LEU A 135 7.05 -3.35 -32.91
CA LEU A 135 5.60 -3.51 -32.83
C LEU A 135 5.15 -4.45 -33.95
N GLY A 136 4.73 -5.68 -33.62
CA GLY A 136 4.15 -6.60 -34.59
C GLY A 136 2.83 -6.10 -35.17
N ARG A 137 2.31 -6.73 -36.22
CA ARG A 137 0.98 -6.40 -36.76
C ARG A 137 -0.12 -7.01 -35.90
N LYS A 138 -1.30 -6.40 -35.85
CA LYS A 138 -2.44 -6.84 -35.01
C LYS A 138 -2.80 -8.31 -35.26
N GLU A 139 -2.65 -8.79 -36.49
CA GLU A 139 -2.93 -10.16 -36.91
C GLU A 139 -1.92 -11.19 -36.34
N GLU A 140 -0.74 -10.73 -35.92
CA GLU A 140 0.35 -11.53 -35.33
C GLU A 140 0.26 -11.60 -33.80
N TRP A 141 -0.68 -10.86 -33.19
CA TRP A 141 -0.82 -10.71 -31.73
C TRP A 141 -1.79 -11.72 -31.09
N ALA A 142 -2.28 -12.71 -31.85
CA ALA A 142 -3.04 -13.80 -31.26
C ALA A 142 -2.17 -14.53 -30.22
N GLU A 143 -2.69 -14.74 -29.01
CA GLU A 143 -1.96 -15.33 -27.85
C GLU A 143 -1.25 -16.65 -28.20
N GLU A 144 -1.76 -17.37 -29.19
CA GLU A 144 -1.23 -18.65 -29.69
C GLU A 144 0.02 -18.51 -30.59
N LEU A 145 0.38 -17.30 -31.04
CA LEU A 145 1.45 -17.06 -32.03
C LEU A 145 2.71 -16.37 -31.45
N ILE A 146 2.65 -15.83 -30.23
CA ILE A 146 3.80 -15.16 -29.61
C ILE A 146 4.69 -16.21 -28.93
N GLN A 147 5.55 -16.84 -29.72
CA GLN A 147 6.59 -17.70 -29.15
C GLN A 147 7.67 -16.83 -28.47
N PRO A 148 8.04 -17.11 -27.21
CA PRO A 148 9.12 -16.39 -26.54
C PRO A 148 10.40 -16.54 -27.36
N ARG A 149 10.95 -15.40 -27.82
CA ARG A 149 12.21 -15.36 -28.56
C ARG A 149 13.34 -15.13 -27.58
N PRO A 150 14.43 -15.92 -27.66
CA PRO A 150 15.58 -15.70 -26.80
C PRO A 150 16.15 -14.28 -26.98
N GLY A 151 16.32 -13.57 -25.88
CA GLY A 151 16.83 -12.19 -25.85
C GLY A 151 15.78 -11.09 -26.06
N VAL A 152 14.50 -11.43 -26.20
CA VAL A 152 13.41 -10.46 -26.38
C VAL A 152 12.46 -10.51 -25.19
N GLY A 153 12.48 -9.45 -24.36
CA GLY A 153 11.49 -9.28 -23.29
C GLY A 153 10.11 -9.01 -23.90
N VAL A 154 9.13 -9.84 -23.56
CA VAL A 154 7.75 -9.67 -24.04
C VAL A 154 6.93 -8.93 -22.99
N VAL A 155 6.52 -7.71 -23.30
CA VAL A 155 5.63 -6.92 -22.45
C VAL A 155 4.20 -7.10 -22.93
N TYR A 156 3.43 -7.88 -22.17
CA TYR A 156 1.99 -7.92 -22.35
C TYR A 156 1.38 -6.64 -21.77
N THR A 157 0.35 -6.12 -22.42
CA THR A 157 -0.57 -5.17 -21.79
C THR A 157 -1.96 -5.71 -22.06
N ASP A 158 -2.43 -6.61 -21.20
CA ASP A 158 -3.84 -6.99 -21.27
C ASP A 158 -4.65 -5.80 -20.77
N GLY A 159 -5.19 -5.04 -21.71
CA GLY A 159 -6.18 -4.01 -21.47
C GLY A 159 -7.51 -4.65 -21.12
N SER A 160 -7.58 -5.37 -20.00
CA SER A 160 -8.84 -5.90 -19.50
C SER A 160 -9.75 -4.71 -19.15
N LYS A 161 -10.68 -4.41 -20.05
CA LYS A 161 -11.79 -3.50 -19.78
C LYS A 161 -12.71 -4.21 -18.79
N LYS A 162 -12.58 -3.88 -17.51
CA LYS A 162 -13.64 -4.17 -16.53
C LYS A 162 -14.59 -2.97 -16.52
N GLU A 163 -15.84 -3.16 -16.10
CA GLU A 163 -16.85 -2.09 -16.02
C GLU A 163 -16.39 -0.84 -15.23
N SER A 164 -15.31 -0.93 -14.44
CA SER A 164 -14.75 0.13 -13.60
C SER A 164 -13.37 0.67 -14.00
N GLY A 165 -12.90 0.40 -15.23
CA GLY A 165 -11.68 0.98 -15.80
C GLY A 165 -10.77 -0.03 -16.51
N VAL A 166 -9.74 0.48 -17.18
CA VAL A 166 -8.73 -0.33 -17.89
C VAL A 166 -7.54 -0.59 -16.96
N GLY A 167 -7.30 -1.86 -16.63
CA GLY A 167 -6.06 -2.28 -15.99
C GLY A 167 -4.99 -2.52 -17.05
N ALA A 168 -3.73 -2.17 -16.75
CA ALA A 168 -2.57 -2.60 -17.53
C ALA A 168 -1.69 -3.47 -16.62
N ALA A 169 -1.52 -4.74 -16.98
CA ALA A 169 -0.54 -5.63 -16.37
C ALA A 169 0.63 -5.76 -17.33
N PHE A 170 1.87 -5.71 -16.83
CA PHE A 170 3.04 -6.16 -17.59
C PHE A 170 3.71 -7.34 -16.90
N VAL A 171 4.29 -8.21 -17.71
CA VAL A 171 5.19 -9.29 -17.29
C VAL A 171 6.49 -9.07 -18.04
N ALA A 172 7.62 -9.19 -17.36
CA ALA A 172 8.94 -9.18 -17.95
C ALA A 172 9.50 -10.61 -17.89
N LEU A 173 9.97 -11.09 -19.04
CA LEU A 173 10.62 -12.39 -19.17
C LEU A 173 12.12 -12.20 -19.47
N ASP A 174 12.97 -13.04 -18.90
CA ASP A 174 14.39 -13.10 -19.28
C ASP A 174 14.55 -13.73 -20.69
N PRO A 175 15.76 -13.66 -21.29
CA PRO A 175 16.08 -14.33 -22.55
C PRO A 175 15.80 -15.84 -22.56
N GLU A 176 15.73 -16.48 -21.40
CA GLU A 176 15.46 -17.89 -21.21
C GLU A 176 13.95 -18.19 -21.01
N GLY A 177 13.10 -17.16 -21.04
CA GLY A 177 11.64 -17.25 -20.91
C GLY A 177 11.13 -17.35 -19.47
N GLN A 178 11.97 -17.13 -18.47
CA GLN A 178 11.58 -17.13 -17.05
C GLN A 178 11.04 -15.78 -16.63
N ASN A 179 10.06 -15.78 -15.73
CA ASN A 179 9.47 -14.56 -15.19
C ASN A 179 10.45 -13.84 -14.26
N VAL A 180 10.89 -12.65 -14.66
CA VAL A 180 11.79 -11.80 -13.87
C VAL A 180 11.07 -10.62 -13.20
N GLY A 181 9.78 -10.43 -13.48
CA GLY A 181 8.98 -9.42 -12.81
C GLY A 181 7.59 -9.28 -13.40
N HIS A 182 6.63 -8.89 -12.58
CA HIS A 182 5.30 -8.51 -13.03
C HIS A 182 4.81 -7.30 -12.25
N GLY A 183 3.99 -6.46 -12.90
CA GLY A 183 3.44 -5.25 -12.31
C GLY A 183 2.00 -5.04 -12.74
N LEU A 184 1.14 -4.72 -11.77
CA LEU A 184 -0.23 -4.31 -11.99
C LEU A 184 -0.32 -2.79 -11.86
N CYS A 185 -0.70 -2.10 -12.94
CA CYS A 185 -0.98 -0.68 -12.90
C CYS A 185 -2.45 -0.44 -13.20
N LYS A 186 -3.16 0.20 -12.25
CA LYS A 186 -4.46 0.79 -12.53
C LYS A 186 -4.20 2.14 -13.19
N LEU A 187 -4.57 2.29 -14.47
CA LEU A 187 -4.51 3.58 -15.11
C LEU A 187 -5.53 4.51 -14.42
N PRO A 188 -5.14 5.72 -13.99
CA PRO A 188 -6.09 6.68 -13.47
C PRO A 188 -7.09 7.07 -14.56
N ASP A 189 -8.36 7.26 -14.20
CA ASP A 189 -9.43 7.68 -15.12
C ASP A 189 -9.17 9.13 -15.59
N TYR A 190 -8.32 9.31 -16.60
CA TYR A 190 -8.20 10.58 -17.29
C TYR A 190 -9.04 10.55 -18.58
N ARG A 191 -10.24 11.11 -18.42
CA ARG A 191 -11.07 11.86 -19.38
C ARG A 191 -11.04 11.42 -20.85
N SER A 192 -12.16 10.83 -21.24
CA SER A 192 -12.80 11.11 -22.52
C SER A 192 -13.04 12.62 -22.67
N SER A 193 -12.41 13.20 -23.69
CA SER A 193 -12.86 14.41 -24.38
C SER A 193 -12.86 14.08 -25.86
#